data_AF-A0A176ECL6-F1
#
_entry.id   AF-A0A176ECL6-F1
#
_cell.length_a   1.000
_cell.length_b   1.000
_cell.length_c   1.000
_cell.angle_alpha   90.00
_cell.angle_beta   90.00
_cell.angle_gamma   90.00
#
_symmetry.space_group_name_H-M   'P 1'
#
loop_
_entity.id
_entity.type
_entity.pdbx_description
1 polymer ?
#
loop_
_entity_poly.entity_id
_entity_poly.type
_entity_poly.pdbx_seq_one_letter_code
_entity_poly.pdbx_strand_id
1 'polypeptide(L)'
;MIAMTKSSKTFAALAALALPVTAGAQSQELEPQAGVQSGGETMTVVGTMPSDLTGMPEGPEFEGVISARDGDKVQVTSADGTRTVVAISPSTEIRSSGGFLGLDKDQLAASDLLNGLPVEVETVEWANRGLIATKVALKSKHLETARMIHTGTDQRFTANEAATEALRGRVANIDQYNVKGTTNVYFDTARYNLSQQARAELCQAAEQAKATDNALLLVVGYTDSTGDYEYNQELSEKRAARVTNFLQQECDWAPYRMMTPTGMAEADPAADNTTEQGKAQNRRVAVNILVSKSVDGMSAGL
;
A
#
# COMPACT_ATOMS: atom_id res chain seq x y z
N MET A 1 -13.86 -67.87 -38.02
CA MET A 1 -12.94 -67.83 -36.86
C MET A 1 -13.38 -66.67 -35.98
N ILE A 2 -14.01 -67.00 -34.85
CA ILE A 2 -14.17 -66.30 -33.55
C ILE A 2 -14.53 -64.78 -33.49
N ALA A 3 -15.49 -64.52 -32.60
CA ALA A 3 -16.20 -63.27 -32.26
C ALA A 3 -15.41 -62.27 -31.39
N MET A 4 -15.94 -61.03 -31.26
CA MET A 4 -16.30 -60.30 -30.00
C MET A 4 -16.66 -58.83 -30.33
N THR A 5 -17.94 -58.41 -30.36
CA THR A 5 -18.77 -57.75 -29.30
C THR A 5 -18.14 -56.60 -28.48
N LYS A 6 -18.72 -55.39 -28.56
CA LYS A 6 -19.41 -54.71 -27.41
C LYS A 6 -20.24 -53.49 -27.87
N SER A 7 -21.22 -53.13 -27.05
CA SER A 7 -22.45 -52.37 -27.32
C SER A 7 -22.64 -51.28 -26.25
N SER A 8 -23.28 -50.16 -26.59
CA SER A 8 -24.27 -49.43 -25.75
C SER A 8 -24.87 -48.27 -26.57
N LYS A 9 -26.11 -48.35 -27.07
CA LYS A 9 -27.40 -48.04 -26.43
C LYS A 9 -27.59 -46.57 -26.01
N THR A 10 -28.27 -45.88 -26.92
CA THR A 10 -29.15 -44.71 -26.75
C THR A 10 -30.08 -44.79 -25.54
N PHE A 11 -30.30 -43.68 -24.84
CA PHE A 11 -31.49 -43.46 -24.01
C PHE A 11 -32.06 -42.06 -24.19
N ALA A 12 -33.37 -42.03 -24.32
CA ALA A 12 -34.22 -40.89 -24.64
C ALA A 12 -34.46 -39.97 -23.44
N ALA A 13 -34.66 -38.69 -23.76
CA ALA A 13 -35.09 -37.65 -22.84
C ALA A 13 -36.60 -37.79 -22.51
N LEU A 14 -36.95 -37.60 -21.24
CA LEU A 14 -38.32 -37.41 -20.78
C LEU A 14 -38.39 -36.15 -19.90
N ALA A 15 -39.38 -35.32 -20.19
CA ALA A 15 -39.67 -34.03 -19.60
C ALA A 15 -40.24 -34.12 -18.17
N ALA A 16 -39.99 -33.09 -17.36
CA ALA A 16 -40.83 -32.74 -16.22
C ALA A 16 -40.87 -31.21 -16.05
N LEU A 17 -42.09 -30.68 -16.11
CA LEU A 17 -42.49 -29.29 -15.85
C LEU A 17 -42.37 -28.93 -14.36
N ALA A 18 -41.88 -27.73 -14.05
CA ALA A 18 -42.30 -26.98 -12.86
C ALA A 18 -42.15 -25.46 -13.11
N LEU A 19 -43.24 -24.74 -12.83
CA LEU A 19 -43.48 -23.30 -13.01
C LEU A 19 -42.91 -22.46 -11.85
N PRO A 20 -42.88 -21.11 -11.96
CA PRO A 20 -41.96 -20.24 -11.24
C PRO A 20 -42.50 -19.79 -9.87
N VAL A 21 -41.61 -19.61 -8.89
CA VAL A 21 -41.93 -18.89 -7.65
C VAL A 21 -41.34 -17.48 -7.73
N THR A 22 -42.26 -16.53 -7.65
CA THR A 22 -42.10 -15.08 -7.59
C THR A 22 -41.09 -14.65 -6.53
N ALA A 23 -40.06 -13.89 -6.92
CA ALA A 23 -39.22 -13.14 -6.01
C ALA A 23 -40.01 -11.91 -5.50
N GLY A 24 -40.55 -12.00 -4.29
CA GLY A 24 -41.01 -10.84 -3.53
C GLY A 24 -39.80 -10.15 -2.92
N ALA A 25 -39.63 -8.88 -3.24
CA ALA A 25 -38.65 -8.01 -2.61
C ALA A 25 -38.96 -7.84 -1.12
N GLN A 26 -38.05 -8.26 -0.26
CA GLN A 26 -37.93 -7.71 1.09
C GLN A 26 -36.56 -7.04 1.18
N SER A 27 -36.63 -5.74 1.41
CA SER A 27 -35.55 -4.86 1.81
C SER A 27 -34.86 -5.41 3.06
N GLN A 28 -33.65 -5.95 2.90
CA GLN A 28 -32.69 -6.09 3.98
C GLN A 28 -31.82 -4.83 3.98
N GLU A 29 -31.94 -4.05 5.07
CA GLU A 29 -30.98 -3.04 5.46
C GLU A 29 -29.57 -3.67 5.47
N LEU A 30 -28.69 -3.16 4.61
CA LEU A 30 -27.26 -3.45 4.65
C LEU A 30 -26.66 -2.72 5.85
N GLU A 31 -26.51 -3.43 6.95
CA GLU A 31 -25.55 -3.05 7.99
C GLU A 31 -24.11 -3.26 7.45
N PRO A 32 -23.17 -2.34 7.75
CA PRO A 32 -21.81 -2.43 7.25
C PRO A 32 -21.06 -3.61 7.89
N GLN A 33 -20.58 -4.54 7.06
CA GLN A 33 -19.73 -5.64 7.52
C GLN A 33 -18.37 -5.09 7.99
N ALA A 34 -18.22 -5.06 9.31
CA ALA A 34 -16.96 -4.83 9.99
C ALA A 34 -15.94 -5.93 9.63
N GLY A 35 -14.70 -5.51 9.44
CA GLY A 35 -13.58 -6.35 9.08
C GLY A 35 -13.33 -7.51 10.03
N VAL A 36 -12.66 -8.51 9.47
CA VAL A 36 -12.12 -9.71 10.12
C VAL A 36 -11.43 -9.35 11.44
N GLN A 37 -12.11 -9.59 12.57
CA GLN A 37 -11.50 -9.57 13.89
C GLN A 37 -10.81 -10.91 14.12
N SER A 38 -9.49 -10.91 13.94
CA SER A 38 -8.62 -11.92 14.54
C SER A 38 -8.85 -11.93 16.04
N GLY A 39 -9.16 -13.11 16.60
CA GLY A 39 -9.39 -13.32 18.02
C GLY A 39 -8.18 -12.93 18.85
N GLY A 40 -8.23 -11.72 19.38
CA GLY A 40 -7.53 -11.30 20.58
C GLY A 40 -8.55 -10.52 21.38
N GLU A 41 -9.23 -11.19 22.31
CA GLU A 41 -10.12 -10.55 23.27
C GLU A 41 -9.31 -9.49 24.01
N THR A 42 -9.39 -8.25 23.53
CA THR A 42 -8.90 -7.10 24.26
C THR A 42 -10.01 -6.79 25.25
N MET A 43 -10.04 -7.53 26.36
CA MET A 43 -10.83 -7.12 27.51
C MET A 43 -10.25 -5.79 27.97
N THR A 44 -10.92 -4.69 27.63
CA THR A 44 -10.65 -3.38 28.22
C THR A 44 -11.15 -3.44 29.67
N VAL A 45 -10.35 -4.04 30.54
CA VAL A 45 -10.64 -4.09 31.98
C VAL A 45 -10.40 -2.70 32.55
N VAL A 46 -11.49 -1.96 32.73
CA VAL A 46 -11.50 -0.72 33.49
C VAL A 46 -11.14 -1.05 34.94
N GLY A 47 -9.88 -0.85 35.28
CA GLY A 47 -9.34 -0.88 36.62
C GLY A 47 -8.13 0.03 36.63
N THR A 48 -8.21 1.13 37.37
CA THR A 48 -7.06 2.00 37.62
C THR A 48 -5.97 1.17 38.28
N MET A 49 -4.75 1.21 37.73
CA MET A 49 -3.58 0.59 38.35
C MET A 49 -3.53 1.02 39.82
N PRO A 50 -3.37 0.08 40.78
CA PRO A 50 -3.27 0.42 42.19
C PRO A 50 -2.10 1.37 42.42
N SER A 51 -2.35 2.48 43.11
CA SER A 51 -1.31 3.44 43.50
C SER A 51 -0.56 3.04 44.78
N ASP A 52 -1.07 2.03 45.49
CA ASP A 52 -0.49 1.44 46.69
C ASP A 52 -0.41 -0.08 46.51
N LEU A 53 0.80 -0.62 46.68
CA LEU A 53 1.14 -2.03 46.49
C LEU A 53 1.30 -2.77 47.83
N THR A 54 1.07 -2.09 48.97
CA THR A 54 1.22 -2.69 50.30
C THR A 54 0.19 -3.80 50.52
N GLY A 55 0.66 -4.96 50.99
CA GLY A 55 -0.19 -6.12 51.29
C GLY A 55 -0.61 -6.96 50.09
N MET A 56 -0.06 -6.72 48.89
CA MET A 56 -0.24 -7.59 47.73
C MET A 56 0.62 -8.86 47.82
N PRO A 57 0.18 -9.98 47.20
CA PRO A 57 0.99 -11.20 47.12
C PRO A 57 2.29 -10.94 46.37
N GLU A 58 3.40 -11.41 46.95
CA GLU A 58 4.74 -11.30 46.36
C GLU A 58 4.79 -12.12 45.07
N GLY A 59 5.22 -11.46 43.99
CA GLY A 59 5.42 -12.06 42.68
C GLY A 59 6.86 -12.52 42.47
N PRO A 60 7.17 -13.14 41.32
CA PRO A 60 8.53 -13.59 41.03
C PRO A 60 9.50 -12.41 40.93
N GLU A 61 10.69 -12.59 41.49
CA GLU A 61 11.86 -11.78 41.24
C GLU A 61 12.67 -12.39 40.11
N PHE A 62 13.15 -11.57 39.17
CA PHE A 62 13.93 -12.05 38.05
C PHE A 62 14.87 -11.00 37.46
N GLU A 63 15.93 -11.48 36.81
CA GLU A 63 16.88 -10.66 36.07
C GLU A 63 16.68 -10.84 34.55
N GLY A 64 16.84 -9.76 33.80
CA GLY A 64 16.81 -9.81 32.34
C GLY A 64 17.16 -8.49 31.69
N VAL A 65 16.85 -8.38 30.40
CA VAL A 65 17.05 -7.15 29.61
C VAL A 65 15.70 -6.60 29.17
N ILE A 66 15.50 -5.28 29.30
CA ILE A 66 14.31 -4.62 28.76
C ILE A 66 14.31 -4.76 27.24
N SER A 67 13.38 -5.56 26.70
CA SER A 67 13.29 -5.86 25.28
C SER A 67 12.25 -5.03 24.55
N ALA A 68 11.23 -4.54 25.26
CA ALA A 68 10.25 -3.60 24.74
C ALA A 68 9.65 -2.77 25.87
N ARG A 69 9.13 -1.60 25.52
CA ARG A 69 8.39 -0.74 26.43
C ARG A 69 7.25 -0.06 25.68
N ASP A 70 6.08 -0.05 26.31
CA ASP A 70 4.90 0.66 25.85
C ASP A 70 4.28 1.40 27.04
N GLY A 71 4.53 2.72 27.12
CA GLY A 71 4.08 3.55 28.24
C GLY A 71 4.59 3.08 29.60
N ASP A 72 3.67 2.56 30.41
CA ASP A 72 3.85 2.02 31.76
C ASP A 72 4.14 0.52 31.78
N LYS A 73 4.12 -0.18 30.64
CA LYS A 73 4.43 -1.61 30.56
C LYS A 73 5.83 -1.83 30.03
N VAL A 74 6.59 -2.67 30.72
CA VAL A 74 7.96 -3.05 30.38
C VAL A 74 8.01 -4.56 30.15
N GLN A 75 8.52 -4.97 29.00
CA GLN A 75 8.82 -6.37 28.72
C GLN A 75 10.29 -6.63 29.03
N VAL A 76 10.54 -7.60 29.90
CA VAL A 76 11.89 -8.06 30.25
C VAL A 76 12.08 -9.46 29.69
N THR A 77 13.19 -9.66 28.99
CA THR A 77 13.60 -10.98 28.49
C THR A 77 14.74 -11.50 29.37
N SER A 78 14.50 -12.62 30.04
CA SER A 78 15.48 -13.32 30.88
C SER A 78 16.51 -14.08 30.02
N ALA A 79 17.61 -14.53 30.62
CA ALA A 79 18.70 -15.20 29.90
C ALA A 79 18.29 -16.54 29.24
N ASP A 80 17.23 -17.16 29.73
CA ASP A 80 16.60 -18.36 29.18
C ASP A 80 15.68 -18.08 27.97
N GLY A 81 15.47 -16.80 27.64
CA GLY A 81 14.57 -16.35 26.57
C GLY A 81 13.12 -16.14 27.02
N THR A 82 12.79 -16.35 28.29
CA THR A 82 11.46 -16.10 28.86
C THR A 82 11.15 -14.61 28.80
N ARG A 83 9.96 -14.25 28.30
CA ARG A 83 9.50 -12.86 28.17
C ARG A 83 8.43 -12.59 29.22
N THR A 84 8.71 -11.69 30.14
CA THR A 84 7.81 -11.30 31.22
C THR A 84 7.41 -9.84 31.04
N VAL A 85 6.10 -9.57 31.00
CA VAL A 85 5.58 -8.20 30.95
C VAL A 85 5.23 -7.76 32.37
N VAL A 86 5.78 -6.63 32.78
CA VAL A 86 5.55 -6.03 34.10
C VAL A 86 5.06 -4.61 33.94
N ALA A 87 4.08 -4.24 34.74
CA ALA A 87 3.56 -2.88 34.80
C ALA A 87 4.35 -2.04 35.81
N ILE A 88 4.66 -0.79 35.45
CA ILE A 88 5.38 0.19 36.26
C ILE A 88 4.36 1.16 36.83
N SER A 89 4.23 1.16 38.15
CA SER A 89 3.33 2.04 38.90
C SER A 89 4.07 3.28 39.41
N PRO A 90 3.36 4.35 39.82
CA PRO A 90 3.97 5.48 40.51
C PRO A 90 4.68 5.10 41.82
N SER A 91 4.26 3.99 42.44
CA SER A 91 4.89 3.41 43.64
C SER A 91 6.09 2.51 43.34
N THR A 92 6.40 2.25 42.06
CA THR A 92 7.55 1.43 41.68
C THR A 92 8.85 2.18 41.97
N GLU A 93 9.73 1.57 42.75
CA GLU A 93 11.01 2.15 43.10
C GLU A 93 12.09 1.80 42.07
N ILE A 94 12.53 2.79 41.30
CA ILE A 94 13.56 2.60 40.28
C ILE A 94 14.89 3.14 40.80
N ARG A 95 15.90 2.28 40.92
CA ARG A 95 17.20 2.63 41.53
C ARG A 95 18.36 2.33 40.59
N SER A 96 19.35 3.22 40.59
CA SER A 96 20.67 2.94 40.03
C SER A 96 21.65 2.47 41.11
N SER A 97 22.31 1.32 40.93
CA SER A 97 23.41 0.88 41.78
C SER A 97 24.74 1.04 41.03
N GLY A 98 25.55 2.04 41.41
CA GLY A 98 26.82 2.28 40.70
C GLY A 98 27.74 3.41 41.15
N GLY A 99 27.53 4.04 42.31
CA GLY A 99 28.47 5.04 42.86
C GLY A 99 29.67 4.40 43.60
N PHE A 100 30.85 5.06 43.54
CA PHE A 100 32.16 4.54 44.00
C PHE A 100 32.26 4.12 45.48
N LEU A 101 31.24 4.34 46.32
CA LEU A 101 31.19 3.89 47.72
C LEU A 101 29.74 3.61 48.21
N GLY A 102 28.79 3.39 47.30
CA GLY A 102 27.39 3.08 47.64
C GLY A 102 26.58 4.26 48.21
N LEU A 103 27.09 5.49 48.09
CA LEU A 103 26.49 6.71 48.64
C LEU A 103 25.46 7.37 47.70
N ASP A 104 25.58 7.16 46.39
CA ASP A 104 24.65 7.70 45.39
C ASP A 104 23.70 6.60 44.91
N LYS A 105 22.55 6.48 45.59
CA LYS A 105 21.38 5.73 45.09
C LYS A 105 20.39 6.76 44.56
N ASP A 106 20.59 7.21 43.33
CA ASP A 106 19.63 8.11 42.70
C ASP A 106 18.34 7.36 42.38
N GLN A 107 17.22 7.92 42.83
CA GLN A 107 15.90 7.49 42.40
C GLN A 107 15.71 7.95 40.96
N LEU A 108 15.47 7.00 40.06
CA LEU A 108 15.31 7.25 38.63
C LEU A 108 13.83 7.37 38.25
N ALA A 109 13.56 8.05 37.15
CA ALA A 109 12.21 8.14 36.62
C ALA A 109 11.89 6.90 35.78
N ALA A 110 10.60 6.59 35.62
CA ALA A 110 10.17 5.54 34.70
C ALA A 110 10.64 5.78 33.26
N SER A 111 10.86 7.05 32.85
CA SER A 111 11.45 7.41 31.55
C SER A 111 12.86 6.87 31.35
N ASP A 112 13.62 6.59 32.41
CA ASP A 112 15.00 6.07 32.34
C ASP A 112 15.08 4.56 32.07
N LEU A 113 13.94 3.86 32.09
CA LEU A 113 13.83 2.46 31.68
C LEU A 113 13.88 2.38 30.15
N LEU A 114 15.10 2.29 29.63
CA LEU A 114 15.39 2.23 28.19
C LEU A 114 15.48 0.79 27.70
N ASN A 115 15.08 0.55 26.44
CA ASN A 115 15.27 -0.74 25.79
C ASN A 115 16.77 -1.08 25.70
N GLY A 116 17.11 -2.36 25.92
CA GLY A 116 18.48 -2.86 25.96
C GLY A 116 19.17 -2.75 27.33
N LEU A 117 18.49 -2.20 28.35
CA LEU A 117 19.04 -2.06 29.69
C LEU A 117 18.86 -3.38 30.49
N PRO A 118 19.93 -3.96 31.07
CA PRO A 118 19.80 -5.05 32.02
C PRO A 118 19.21 -4.54 33.34
N VAL A 119 18.23 -5.27 33.86
CA VAL A 119 17.46 -4.94 35.06
C VAL A 119 17.21 -6.16 35.93
N GLU A 120 17.09 -5.92 37.22
CA GLU A 120 16.56 -6.84 38.22
C GLU A 120 15.21 -6.29 38.69
N VAL A 121 14.17 -7.11 38.62
CA VAL A 121 12.78 -6.67 38.86
C VAL A 121 12.16 -7.51 39.97
N GLU A 122 11.73 -6.82 41.02
CA GLU A 122 10.88 -7.37 42.08
C GLU A 122 9.42 -7.04 41.73
N THR A 123 8.52 -8.02 41.85
CA THR A 123 7.12 -7.85 41.45
C THR A 123 6.13 -8.24 42.54
N VAL A 124 4.90 -7.75 42.40
CA VAL A 124 3.72 -8.23 43.12
C VAL A 124 2.67 -8.68 42.12
N GLU A 125 1.86 -9.67 42.51
CA GLU A 125 0.77 -10.17 41.69
C GLU A 125 -0.49 -9.34 41.88
N TRP A 126 -1.00 -8.77 40.77
CA TRP A 126 -2.25 -8.02 40.79
C TRP A 126 -3.43 -8.92 40.44
N ALA A 127 -3.89 -9.73 41.40
CA ALA A 127 -5.16 -10.47 41.37
C ALA A 127 -5.53 -11.07 39.98
N ASN A 128 -4.62 -11.85 39.38
CA ASN A 128 -4.70 -12.49 38.06
C ASN A 128 -4.68 -11.56 36.82
N ARG A 129 -4.35 -10.28 36.97
CA ARG A 129 -4.25 -9.30 35.87
C ARG A 129 -2.83 -9.03 35.38
N GLY A 130 -1.82 -9.57 36.07
CA GLY A 130 -0.42 -9.46 35.71
C GLY A 130 0.48 -9.10 36.88
N LEU A 131 1.73 -8.77 36.57
CA LEU A 131 2.76 -8.40 37.52
C LEU A 131 2.93 -6.89 37.55
N ILE A 132 3.05 -6.32 38.75
CA ILE A 132 3.42 -4.92 38.95
C ILE A 132 4.80 -4.88 39.58
N ALA A 133 5.71 -4.07 39.06
CA ALA A 133 7.03 -3.90 39.66
C ALA A 133 6.92 -3.14 40.98
N THR A 134 7.44 -3.69 42.05
CA THR A 134 7.67 -2.94 43.30
C THR A 134 9.01 -2.21 43.22
N LYS A 135 10.02 -2.86 42.64
CA LYS A 135 11.36 -2.31 42.49
C LYS A 135 12.01 -2.73 41.18
N VAL A 136 12.72 -1.80 40.55
CA VAL A 136 13.53 -2.04 39.35
C VAL A 136 14.94 -1.53 39.62
N ALA A 137 15.91 -2.44 39.71
CA ALA A 137 17.31 -2.09 39.91
C ALA A 137 18.08 -2.18 38.59
N LEU A 138 18.91 -1.17 38.32
CA LEU A 138 19.81 -1.12 37.16
C LEU A 138 21.21 -0.63 37.55
N LYS A 139 22.23 -0.99 36.77
CA LYS A 139 23.61 -0.52 37.00
C LYS A 139 23.87 0.78 36.24
N SER A 140 24.44 1.78 36.90
CA SER A 140 24.66 3.13 36.31
C SER A 140 25.45 3.11 35.01
N LYS A 141 26.50 2.27 34.92
CA LYS A 141 27.31 2.09 33.70
C LYS A 141 26.47 1.65 32.48
N HIS A 142 25.47 0.79 32.70
CA HIS A 142 24.60 0.33 31.61
C HIS A 142 23.58 1.39 31.21
N LEU A 143 23.11 2.21 32.15
CA LEU A 143 22.22 3.33 31.87
C LEU A 143 22.88 4.37 30.97
N GLU A 144 24.12 4.77 31.28
CA GLU A 144 24.88 5.70 30.45
C GLU A 144 25.11 5.14 29.04
N THR A 145 25.51 3.86 28.96
CA THR A 145 25.69 3.17 27.67
C THR A 145 24.38 3.11 26.87
N ALA A 146 23.26 2.79 27.52
CA ALA A 146 21.94 2.76 26.89
C ALA A 146 21.53 4.15 26.37
N ARG A 147 21.71 5.21 27.17
CA ARG A 147 21.43 6.60 26.75
C ARG A 147 22.25 7.01 25.52
N MET A 148 23.54 6.65 25.46
CA MET A 148 24.38 6.91 24.29
C MET A 148 23.89 6.18 23.05
N ILE A 149 23.49 4.90 23.18
CA ILE A 149 22.95 4.11 22.06
C ILE A 149 21.65 4.75 21.56
N HIS A 150 20.68 4.98 22.44
CA HIS A 150 19.37 5.55 22.11
C HIS A 150 19.53 6.89 21.37
N THR A 151 20.30 7.83 21.95
CA THR A 151 20.54 9.14 21.33
C THR A 151 21.21 9.01 19.96
N GLY A 152 22.18 8.11 19.81
CA GLY A 152 22.86 7.85 18.53
C GLY A 152 21.97 7.17 17.49
N THR A 153 20.97 6.39 17.92
CA THR A 153 20.04 5.68 17.03
C THR A 153 18.83 6.52 16.64
N ASP A 154 18.35 7.43 17.49
CA ASP A 154 17.16 8.25 17.25
C ASP A 154 17.29 9.08 15.96
N GLN A 155 18.47 9.63 15.69
CA GLN A 155 18.75 10.35 14.44
C GLN A 155 18.62 9.46 13.19
N ARG A 156 19.02 8.20 13.30
CA ARG A 156 18.93 7.23 12.19
C ARG A 156 17.50 6.74 12.01
N PHE A 157 16.77 6.50 13.10
CA PHE A 157 15.38 6.06 13.03
C PHE A 157 14.48 7.15 12.48
N THR A 158 14.61 8.39 12.92
CA THR A 158 13.85 9.53 12.37
C THR A 158 14.11 9.73 10.87
N ALA A 159 15.37 9.63 10.43
CA ALA A 159 15.72 9.69 9.01
C ALA A 159 15.12 8.51 8.21
N ASN A 160 15.19 7.29 8.78
CA ASN A 160 14.62 6.10 8.15
C ASN A 160 13.09 6.13 8.11
N GLU A 161 12.42 6.64 9.13
CA GLU A 161 10.97 6.84 9.18
C GLU A 161 10.53 7.82 8.10
N ALA A 162 11.21 8.98 8.00
CA ALA A 162 10.93 9.97 6.96
C ALA A 162 11.15 9.38 5.55
N ALA A 163 12.23 8.62 5.34
CA ALA A 163 12.50 7.95 4.07
C ALA A 163 11.45 6.87 3.77
N THR A 164 11.01 6.11 4.77
CA THR A 164 9.98 5.08 4.65
C THR A 164 8.64 5.69 4.30
N GLU A 165 8.27 6.80 4.93
CA GLU A 165 7.02 7.49 4.65
C GLU A 165 7.02 8.11 3.25
N ALA A 166 8.14 8.72 2.84
CA ALA A 166 8.30 9.19 1.47
C ALA A 166 8.19 8.05 0.46
N LEU A 167 8.79 6.87 0.75
CA LEU A 167 8.67 5.70 -0.10
C LEU A 167 7.22 5.19 -0.18
N ARG A 168 6.51 5.10 0.96
CA ARG A 168 5.09 4.73 0.98
C ARG A 168 4.25 5.69 0.13
N GLY A 169 4.46 6.99 0.29
CA GLY A 169 3.79 8.01 -0.52
C GLY A 169 4.07 7.84 -2.01
N ARG A 170 5.29 7.49 -2.41
CA ARG A 170 5.64 7.22 -3.81
C ARG A 170 4.95 5.96 -4.32
N VAL A 171 4.97 4.87 -3.57
CA VAL A 171 4.30 3.61 -3.95
C VAL A 171 2.78 3.81 -4.07
N ALA A 172 2.17 4.60 -3.18
CA ALA A 172 0.75 4.93 -3.23
C ALA A 172 0.34 5.71 -4.50
N ASN A 173 1.28 6.37 -5.17
CA ASN A 173 1.04 7.16 -6.38
C ASN A 173 1.63 6.51 -7.65
N ILE A 174 1.96 5.22 -7.61
CA ILE A 174 2.61 4.52 -8.75
C ILE A 174 1.71 4.47 -9.99
N ASP A 175 0.40 4.33 -9.79
CA ASP A 175 -0.63 4.26 -10.83
C ASP A 175 -1.20 5.63 -11.23
N GLN A 176 -0.76 6.70 -10.57
CA GLN A 176 -1.13 8.06 -10.93
C GLN A 176 -0.08 8.64 -11.86
N TYR A 177 -0.53 9.30 -12.94
CA TYR A 177 0.35 9.84 -13.97
C TYR A 177 0.16 11.35 -14.13
N ASN A 178 1.25 12.04 -14.44
CA ASN A 178 1.24 13.41 -14.93
C ASN A 178 1.39 13.40 -16.46
N VAL A 179 0.56 14.18 -17.15
CA VAL A 179 0.70 14.42 -18.59
C VAL A 179 1.82 15.45 -18.80
N LYS A 180 2.88 15.05 -19.49
CA LYS A 180 4.03 15.90 -19.85
C LYS A 180 3.90 16.54 -21.23
N GLY A 181 3.06 15.96 -22.08
CA GLY A 181 2.76 16.48 -23.41
C GLY A 181 1.67 15.67 -24.08
N THR A 182 0.96 16.30 -25.02
CA THR A 182 -0.08 15.64 -25.82
C THR A 182 0.08 16.09 -27.27
N THR A 183 0.18 15.11 -28.17
CA THR A 183 0.19 15.34 -29.62
C THR A 183 -1.08 14.75 -30.23
N ASN A 184 -1.83 15.56 -30.96
CA ASN A 184 -3.05 15.12 -31.65
C ASN A 184 -2.77 14.96 -33.15
N VAL A 185 -3.12 13.80 -33.69
CA VAL A 185 -3.13 13.57 -35.15
C VAL A 185 -4.55 13.32 -35.64
N TYR A 186 -4.86 13.78 -36.85
CA TYR A 186 -6.22 13.81 -37.37
C TYR A 186 -6.43 12.85 -38.54
N PHE A 187 -7.67 12.43 -38.72
CA PHE A 187 -8.07 11.46 -39.74
C PHE A 187 -9.29 11.94 -40.53
N ASP A 188 -9.32 11.55 -41.79
CA ASP A 188 -10.51 11.69 -42.62
C ASP A 188 -11.64 10.77 -42.14
N THR A 189 -12.86 11.09 -42.56
CA THR A 189 -14.06 10.31 -42.25
C THR A 189 -13.89 8.85 -42.64
N ALA A 190 -14.26 7.93 -41.74
CA ALA A 190 -14.16 6.47 -41.91
C ALA A 190 -12.76 5.93 -42.25
N ARG A 191 -11.70 6.73 -42.07
CA ARG A 191 -10.32 6.35 -42.38
C ARG A 191 -9.44 6.27 -41.14
N TYR A 192 -8.38 5.47 -41.26
CA TYR A 192 -7.33 5.30 -40.26
C TYR A 192 -5.91 5.35 -40.87
N ASN A 193 -5.76 5.84 -42.10
CA ASN A 193 -4.44 6.06 -42.69
C ASN A 193 -3.80 7.34 -42.13
N LEU A 194 -2.50 7.26 -41.78
CA LEU A 194 -1.72 8.41 -41.33
C LEU A 194 -1.27 9.25 -42.53
N SER A 195 -1.52 10.56 -42.46
CA SER A 195 -0.94 11.54 -43.38
C SER A 195 0.57 11.66 -43.19
N GLN A 196 1.28 12.25 -44.15
CA GLN A 196 2.72 12.48 -44.02
C GLN A 196 3.05 13.42 -42.86
N GLN A 197 2.21 14.44 -42.65
CA GLN A 197 2.34 15.37 -41.53
C GLN A 197 2.17 14.64 -40.19
N ALA A 198 1.12 13.82 -40.04
CA ALA A 198 0.88 13.06 -38.82
C ALA A 198 2.06 12.13 -38.49
N ARG A 199 2.67 11.51 -39.50
CA ARG A 199 3.87 10.67 -39.32
C ARG A 199 5.04 11.46 -38.73
N ALA A 200 5.29 12.68 -39.22
CA ALA A 200 6.34 13.54 -38.70
C ALA A 200 6.06 13.97 -37.25
N GLU A 201 4.83 14.40 -36.96
CA GLU A 201 4.39 14.82 -35.62
C GLU A 201 4.49 13.67 -34.60
N LEU A 202 4.15 12.44 -35.00
CA LEU A 202 4.27 11.25 -34.16
C LEU A 202 5.72 10.93 -33.81
N CYS A 203 6.65 11.02 -34.77
CA CYS A 203 8.05 10.78 -34.46
C CYS A 203 8.65 11.89 -33.59
N GLN A 204 8.24 13.15 -33.77
CA GLN A 204 8.61 14.23 -32.87
C GLN A 204 8.09 13.99 -31.44
N ALA A 205 6.85 13.52 -31.30
CA ALA A 205 6.29 13.15 -29.99
C ALA A 205 7.07 11.99 -29.34
N ALA A 206 7.48 11.00 -30.13
CA ALA A 206 8.31 9.89 -29.65
C ALA A 206 9.70 10.37 -29.20
N GLU A 207 10.33 11.30 -29.92
CA GLU A 207 11.60 11.92 -29.53
C GLU A 207 11.47 12.71 -28.22
N GLN A 208 10.42 13.51 -28.07
CA GLN A 208 10.11 14.22 -26.82
C GLN A 208 9.94 13.24 -25.64
N ALA A 209 9.23 12.14 -25.87
CA ALA A 209 9.03 11.10 -24.85
C ALA A 209 10.33 10.35 -24.52
N LYS A 210 11.21 10.12 -25.50
CA LYS A 210 12.55 9.53 -25.29
C LYS A 210 13.43 10.43 -24.43
N ALA A 211 13.33 11.74 -24.60
CA ALA A 211 14.05 12.73 -23.79
C ALA A 211 13.44 12.95 -22.39
N THR A 212 12.28 12.34 -22.09
CA THR A 212 11.61 12.43 -20.80
C THR A 212 11.87 11.16 -19.99
N ASP A 213 12.51 11.31 -18.83
CA ASP A 213 12.80 10.20 -17.92
C ASP A 213 11.52 9.49 -17.47
N ASN A 214 11.57 8.15 -17.48
CA ASN A 214 10.47 7.28 -17.08
C ASN A 214 9.16 7.48 -17.88
N ALA A 215 9.22 8.14 -19.05
CA ALA A 215 8.00 8.40 -19.82
C ALA A 215 7.40 7.12 -20.42
N LEU A 216 6.08 7.06 -20.37
CA LEU A 216 5.23 6.12 -21.08
C LEU A 216 4.42 6.87 -22.14
N LEU A 217 3.99 6.17 -23.19
CA LEU A 217 3.03 6.70 -24.14
C LEU A 217 1.66 6.04 -23.96
N LEU A 218 0.60 6.86 -23.88
CA LEU A 218 -0.79 6.41 -23.97
C LEU A 218 -1.41 6.96 -25.24
N VAL A 219 -1.88 6.06 -26.10
CA VAL A 219 -2.52 6.39 -27.37
C VAL A 219 -4.02 6.19 -27.24
N VAL A 220 -4.79 7.27 -27.43
CA VAL A 220 -6.25 7.27 -27.32
C VAL A 220 -6.89 7.72 -28.62
N GLY A 221 -7.70 6.87 -29.23
CA GLY A 221 -8.41 7.18 -30.46
C GLY A 221 -9.82 7.68 -30.21
N TYR A 222 -10.26 8.64 -31.03
CA TYR A 222 -11.59 9.24 -30.99
C TYR A 222 -12.19 9.34 -32.41
N THR A 223 -13.50 9.45 -32.46
CA THR A 223 -14.30 9.72 -33.66
C THR A 223 -15.10 11.01 -33.49
N ASP A 224 -15.67 11.49 -34.59
CA ASP A 224 -16.78 12.43 -34.50
C ASP A 224 -18.09 11.68 -34.24
N SER A 225 -19.20 12.40 -34.09
CA SER A 225 -20.50 11.81 -33.78
C SER A 225 -21.26 11.21 -34.97
N THR A 226 -20.59 10.91 -36.07
CA THR A 226 -21.21 10.35 -37.28
C THR A 226 -21.12 8.83 -37.25
N GLY A 227 -22.25 8.15 -37.39
CA GLY A 227 -22.31 6.68 -37.42
C GLY A 227 -22.92 6.10 -36.14
N ASP A 228 -22.92 4.78 -36.03
CA ASP A 228 -23.31 4.09 -34.81
C ASP A 228 -22.12 3.92 -33.86
N TYR A 229 -22.42 3.72 -32.58
CA TYR A 229 -21.41 3.60 -31.53
C TYR A 229 -20.46 2.42 -31.74
N GLU A 230 -20.96 1.25 -32.16
CA GLU A 230 -20.12 0.05 -32.32
C GLU A 230 -19.08 0.25 -33.43
N TYR A 231 -19.52 0.83 -34.56
CA TYR A 231 -18.64 1.21 -35.64
C TYR A 231 -17.60 2.24 -35.20
N ASN A 232 -18.02 3.27 -34.45
CA ASN A 232 -17.13 4.31 -33.96
C ASN A 232 -16.13 3.79 -32.92
N GLN A 233 -16.54 2.83 -32.08
CA GLN A 233 -15.67 2.12 -31.17
C GLN A 233 -14.58 1.38 -31.95
N GLU A 234 -14.94 0.52 -32.91
CA GLU A 234 -13.98 -0.25 -33.71
C GLU A 234 -13.05 0.67 -34.52
N LEU A 235 -13.58 1.76 -35.09
CA LEU A 235 -12.78 2.72 -35.85
C LEU A 235 -11.77 3.46 -34.96
N SER A 236 -12.17 3.87 -33.75
CA SER A 236 -11.29 4.53 -32.80
C SER A 236 -10.16 3.61 -32.33
N GLU A 237 -10.45 2.33 -32.10
CA GLU A 237 -9.46 1.29 -31.77
C GLU A 237 -8.49 1.04 -32.93
N LYS A 238 -8.99 0.91 -34.16
CA LYS A 238 -8.15 0.76 -35.37
C LYS A 238 -7.19 1.93 -35.56
N ARG A 239 -7.66 3.16 -35.29
CA ARG A 239 -6.83 4.37 -35.35
C ARG A 239 -5.75 4.37 -34.28
N ALA A 240 -6.12 4.07 -33.02
CA ALA A 240 -5.16 3.98 -31.92
C ALA A 240 -4.09 2.90 -32.20
N ALA A 241 -4.51 1.70 -32.62
CA ALA A 241 -3.61 0.61 -33.01
C ALA A 241 -2.68 1.00 -34.17
N ARG A 242 -3.19 1.71 -35.18
CA ARG A 242 -2.37 2.19 -36.30
C ARG A 242 -1.29 3.17 -35.84
N VAL A 243 -1.64 4.11 -34.96
CA VAL A 243 -0.68 5.06 -34.38
C VAL A 243 0.37 4.34 -33.53
N THR A 244 -0.06 3.42 -32.66
CA THR A 244 0.85 2.62 -31.83
C THR A 244 1.84 1.82 -32.67
N ASN A 245 1.36 1.12 -33.70
CA ASN A 245 2.22 0.36 -34.60
C ASN A 245 3.22 1.25 -35.33
N PHE A 246 2.79 2.43 -35.78
CA PHE A 246 3.68 3.39 -36.43
C PHE A 246 4.76 3.91 -35.47
N LEU A 247 4.39 4.30 -34.25
CA LEU A 247 5.35 4.76 -33.23
C LEU A 247 6.41 3.70 -32.91
N GLN A 248 6.02 2.44 -32.81
CA GLN A 248 6.94 1.34 -32.50
C GLN A 248 7.84 0.97 -33.69
N GLN A 249 7.28 0.87 -34.89
CA GLN A 249 8.01 0.36 -36.06
C GLN A 249 8.86 1.43 -36.75
N GLU A 250 8.36 2.67 -36.82
CA GLU A 250 8.93 3.73 -37.66
C GLU A 250 9.61 4.84 -36.83
N CYS A 251 9.15 5.05 -35.59
CA CYS A 251 9.75 6.03 -34.66
C CYS A 251 10.58 5.36 -33.53
N ASP A 252 10.76 4.03 -33.59
CA ASP A 252 11.57 3.25 -32.66
C ASP A 252 11.14 3.44 -31.19
N TRP A 253 9.83 3.47 -30.93
CA TRP A 253 9.32 3.50 -29.56
C TRP A 253 9.33 2.10 -28.94
N ALA A 254 9.92 1.99 -27.75
CA ALA A 254 10.03 0.72 -27.05
C ALA A 254 8.66 0.16 -26.64
N PRO A 255 8.29 -1.09 -27.01
CA PRO A 255 6.97 -1.65 -26.71
C PRO A 255 6.62 -1.67 -25.22
N TYR A 256 7.59 -1.93 -24.34
CA TYR A 256 7.37 -1.96 -22.89
C TYR A 256 7.11 -0.58 -22.26
N ARG A 257 7.35 0.52 -22.99
CA ARG A 257 7.02 1.89 -22.58
C ARG A 257 5.69 2.36 -23.19
N MET A 258 4.98 1.51 -23.92
CA MET A 258 3.67 1.80 -24.48
C MET A 258 2.58 1.27 -23.54
N MET A 259 1.68 2.14 -23.09
CA MET A 259 0.47 1.73 -22.40
C MET A 259 -0.53 1.12 -23.39
N THR A 260 -1.47 0.33 -22.89
CA THR A 260 -2.51 -0.28 -23.72
C THR A 260 -3.27 0.81 -24.50
N PRO A 261 -3.24 0.80 -25.85
CA PRO A 261 -3.96 1.78 -26.63
C PRO A 261 -5.47 1.59 -26.43
N THR A 262 -6.21 2.69 -26.43
CA THR A 262 -7.65 2.69 -26.14
C THR A 262 -8.42 3.42 -27.23
N GLY A 263 -9.52 2.83 -27.71
CA GLY A 263 -10.51 3.54 -28.52
C GLY A 263 -11.64 4.05 -27.62
N MET A 264 -12.02 5.31 -27.78
CA MET A 264 -13.03 5.97 -26.95
C MET A 264 -14.26 6.41 -27.75
N ALA A 265 -14.38 5.97 -29.01
CA ALA A 265 -15.46 6.38 -29.91
C ALA A 265 -15.66 7.92 -29.87
N GLU A 266 -16.88 8.36 -29.61
CA GLU A 266 -17.30 9.77 -29.61
C GLU A 266 -17.09 10.49 -28.26
N ALA A 267 -16.55 9.78 -27.25
CA ALA A 267 -16.40 10.33 -25.92
C ALA A 267 -15.41 11.50 -25.90
N ASP A 268 -15.60 12.43 -24.96
CA ASP A 268 -14.71 13.58 -24.76
C ASP A 268 -14.42 14.38 -26.06
N PRO A 269 -15.46 14.95 -26.69
CA PRO A 269 -15.30 15.71 -27.92
C PRO A 269 -14.43 16.95 -27.68
N ALA A 270 -13.41 17.15 -28.52
CA ALA A 270 -12.56 18.33 -28.48
C ALA A 270 -13.23 19.58 -29.05
N ALA A 271 -14.27 19.40 -29.88
CA ALA A 271 -15.00 20.48 -30.53
C ALA A 271 -16.47 20.11 -30.80
N ASP A 272 -17.25 21.08 -31.26
CA ASP A 272 -18.67 20.93 -31.55
C ASP A 272 -18.94 19.96 -32.74
N ASN A 273 -19.59 18.82 -32.44
CA ASN A 273 -19.96 17.80 -33.42
C ASN A 273 -21.08 18.22 -34.40
N THR A 274 -21.72 19.37 -34.20
CA THR A 274 -22.73 19.88 -35.14
C THR A 274 -22.11 20.58 -36.36
N THR A 275 -20.82 20.90 -36.31
CA THR A 275 -20.10 21.58 -37.40
C THR A 275 -19.09 20.65 -38.06
N GLU A 276 -18.93 20.75 -39.38
CA GLU A 276 -17.94 19.93 -40.10
C GLU A 276 -16.50 20.19 -39.62
N GLN A 277 -16.18 21.43 -39.23
CA GLN A 277 -14.89 21.78 -38.66
C GLN A 277 -14.68 21.14 -37.27
N GLY A 278 -15.70 21.10 -36.43
CA GLY A 278 -15.60 20.46 -35.11
C GLY A 278 -15.52 18.94 -35.21
N LYS A 279 -16.31 18.32 -36.11
CA LYS A 279 -16.16 16.90 -36.44
C LYS A 279 -14.73 16.56 -36.89
N ALA A 280 -14.12 17.39 -37.73
CA ALA A 280 -12.73 17.18 -38.16
C ALA A 280 -11.73 17.18 -36.99
N GLN A 281 -11.94 18.03 -35.98
CA GLN A 281 -11.11 18.06 -34.76
C GLN A 281 -11.39 16.86 -33.85
N ASN A 282 -12.60 16.32 -33.84
CA ASN A 282 -12.97 15.16 -33.04
C ASN A 282 -12.43 13.84 -33.61
N ARG A 283 -12.24 13.74 -34.93
CA ARG A 283 -11.57 12.60 -35.60
C ARG A 283 -10.06 12.61 -35.34
N ARG A 284 -9.67 12.46 -34.08
CA ARG A 284 -8.29 12.55 -33.61
C ARG A 284 -7.81 11.27 -32.93
N VAL A 285 -6.49 11.10 -32.91
CA VAL A 285 -5.80 10.25 -31.93
C VAL A 285 -4.89 11.15 -31.10
N ALA A 286 -5.05 11.07 -29.78
CA ALA A 286 -4.20 11.76 -28.82
C ALA A 286 -3.08 10.82 -28.36
N VAL A 287 -1.84 11.25 -28.50
CA VAL A 287 -0.65 10.59 -27.97
C VAL A 287 -0.18 11.36 -26.76
N ASN A 288 -0.41 10.80 -25.58
CA ASN A 288 -0.06 11.42 -24.31
C ASN A 288 1.27 10.87 -23.80
N ILE A 289 2.19 11.78 -23.47
CA ILE A 289 3.43 11.48 -22.76
C ILE A 289 3.13 11.52 -21.28
N LEU A 290 3.27 10.38 -20.60
CA LEU A 290 2.90 10.19 -19.21
C LEU A 290 4.13 9.86 -18.37
N VAL A 291 4.22 10.43 -17.18
CA VAL A 291 5.22 10.03 -16.17
C VAL A 291 4.49 9.71 -14.87
N SER A 292 4.77 8.56 -14.27
CA SER A 292 4.17 8.20 -12.98
C SER A 292 4.59 9.23 -11.93
N LYS A 293 3.64 9.71 -11.13
CA LYS A 293 3.89 10.66 -10.04
C LYS A 293 4.89 10.12 -9.02
N SER A 294 5.04 8.79 -8.93
CA SER A 294 6.02 8.13 -8.06
C SER A 294 7.49 8.34 -8.45
N VAL A 295 7.74 8.74 -9.71
CA VAL A 295 9.09 8.93 -10.27
C VAL A 295 9.25 10.27 -11.00
N ASP A 296 8.22 11.10 -11.00
CA ASP A 296 8.27 12.42 -11.63
C ASP A 296 9.27 13.33 -10.91
N GLY A 297 10.14 14.00 -11.66
CA GLY A 297 11.24 14.81 -11.12
C GLY A 297 12.44 14.00 -10.62
N MET A 298 12.41 12.67 -10.71
CA MET A 298 13.59 11.84 -10.51
C MET A 298 14.32 11.70 -11.83
N SER A 299 15.56 12.15 -11.88
CA SER A 299 16.44 11.80 -13.00
C SER A 299 16.59 10.29 -13.05
N ALA A 300 16.60 9.69 -14.24
CA ALA A 300 17.02 8.32 -14.45
C ALA A 300 18.54 8.21 -14.21
N GLY A 301 18.95 8.38 -12.96
CA GLY A 301 20.32 8.20 -12.51
C GLY A 301 20.62 6.71 -12.46
N LEU A 302 21.53 6.29 -13.36
CA LEU A 302 22.33 5.07 -13.24
C LEU A 302 23.05 5.01 -11.90
#